data_AF-A0A2N1THI9-F1
#
_entry.id   AF-A0A2N1THI9-F1
#
_cell.length_a   1.000
_cell.length_b   1.000
_cell.length_c   1.000
_cell.angle_alpha   90.00
_cell.angle_beta   90.00
_cell.angle_gamma   90.00
#
_symmetry.space_group_name_H-M   'P 1'
#
loop_
_entity.id
_entity.type
_entity.pdbx_description
1 polymer ?
#
loop_
_entity_poly.entity_id
_entity_poly.type
_entity_poly.pdbx_seq_one_letter_code
_entity_poly.pdbx_strand_id
1 'polypeptide(L)'
;MDKFLARTAGMAPVSRAAAEAYDSRKGLLAERVNQSLLARPDLAQIIGSTDAIELMQDNHRNHALFLTTVLHLNAFRLLASVVPWVYRTYHQHGFSFSYFPVALNAWKQAVEKELPPAAAADIVPVYDWMLAEHQNVIDLVSKLSAEKGVAMTGNAEGFLKSLLKQDLPDVIGLGEKNLNPGAALRLFYRDTMRPAMYEVGSRWARGEISVAEEHLATALAQTVVANMQARSAASSGKRGRAIITAATNEQHDLGARMVAHAFETDDWEVIYLGANMPLSDLTHMARRTMPRFVGISLAMPYHLHHVKRIIDTFKSDGELAQIKILVGGLVFAVFPEAAACLPGALIVSDLEEALDLARGWSVG
;
A
#
# COMPACT_ATOMS: atom_id res chain seq x y z
N MET A 1 17.89 1.46 11.12
CA MET A 1 16.44 1.34 11.30
C MET A 1 16.08 0.75 12.67
N ASP A 2 16.57 -0.43 13.05
CA ASP A 2 16.14 -1.14 14.27
C ASP A 2 16.19 -0.35 15.58
N LYS A 3 17.27 0.40 15.81
CA LYS A 3 17.39 1.28 17.00
C LYS A 3 16.29 2.35 17.05
N PHE A 4 15.83 2.83 15.89
CA PHE A 4 14.74 3.80 15.79
C PHE A 4 13.40 3.12 16.08
N LEU A 5 13.15 1.95 15.48
CA LEU A 5 11.94 1.17 15.74
C LEU A 5 11.78 0.80 17.22
N ALA A 6 12.88 0.51 17.92
CA ALA A 6 12.88 0.21 19.35
C ALA A 6 12.40 1.39 20.21
N ARG A 7 12.44 2.64 19.72
CA ARG A 7 11.95 3.83 20.46
C ARG A 7 10.42 3.90 20.57
N THR A 8 9.71 3.00 19.89
CA THR A 8 8.27 2.80 20.08
C THR A 8 7.96 1.93 21.30
N ALA A 9 8.98 1.28 21.89
CA ALA A 9 8.83 0.49 23.09
C ALA A 9 8.43 1.40 24.26
N GLY A 10 7.23 1.17 24.79
CA GLY A 10 6.67 1.97 25.88
C GLY A 10 5.56 2.94 25.47
N MET A 11 5.24 3.05 24.18
CA MET A 11 4.02 3.74 23.75
C MET A 11 2.79 3.03 24.32
N ALA A 12 1.92 3.78 24.98
CA ALA A 12 0.69 3.25 25.55
C ALA A 12 -0.27 2.81 24.43
N PRO A 13 -1.00 1.69 24.59
CA PRO A 13 -1.99 1.30 23.61
C PRO A 13 -3.15 2.30 23.59
N VAL A 14 -3.58 2.66 22.39
CA VAL A 14 -4.78 3.45 22.13
C VAL A 14 -6.00 2.54 22.28
N SER A 15 -7.01 3.01 23.00
CA SER A 15 -8.24 2.24 23.17
C SER A 15 -9.02 2.12 21.87
N ARG A 16 -9.79 1.04 21.73
CA ARG A 16 -10.68 0.84 20.57
C ARG A 16 -11.66 2.01 20.38
N ALA A 17 -12.20 2.53 21.48
CA ALA A 17 -13.12 3.67 21.44
C ALA A 17 -12.45 4.95 20.91
N ALA A 18 -11.19 5.20 21.30
CA ALA A 18 -10.43 6.32 20.77
C ALA A 18 -10.13 6.16 19.27
N ALA A 19 -9.70 4.96 18.85
CA ALA A 19 -9.48 4.65 17.43
C ALA A 19 -10.75 4.84 16.58
N GLU A 20 -11.91 4.37 17.05
CA GLU A 20 -13.21 4.56 16.39
C GLU A 20 -13.63 6.04 16.36
N ALA A 21 -13.38 6.80 17.43
CA ALA A 21 -13.65 8.24 17.48
C ALA A 21 -12.81 8.99 16.43
N TYR A 22 -11.53 8.65 16.29
CA TYR A 22 -10.66 9.19 15.24
C TYR A 22 -11.15 8.81 13.85
N ASP A 23 -11.40 7.52 13.59
CA ASP A 23 -11.81 6.99 12.29
C ASP A 23 -13.11 7.65 11.78
N SER A 24 -14.07 7.86 12.67
CA SER A 24 -15.35 8.52 12.36
C SER A 24 -15.21 10.00 11.98
N ARG A 25 -14.14 10.68 12.42
CA ARG A 25 -13.89 12.11 12.19
C ARG A 25 -12.66 12.40 11.33
N LYS A 26 -11.95 11.39 10.83
CA LYS A 26 -10.67 11.54 10.10
C LYS A 26 -10.71 12.56 8.96
N GLY A 27 -11.82 12.62 8.20
CA GLY A 27 -12.00 13.61 7.13
C GLY A 27 -12.11 15.04 7.65
N LEU A 28 -12.87 15.25 8.74
CA LEU A 28 -12.95 16.55 9.41
C LEU A 28 -11.60 16.97 10.00
N LEU A 29 -10.88 16.03 10.62
CA LEU A 29 -9.56 16.29 11.18
C LEU A 29 -8.58 16.75 10.09
N ALA A 30 -8.50 16.03 8.97
CA ALA A 30 -7.67 16.42 7.82
C ALA A 30 -8.02 17.83 7.32
N GLU A 31 -9.31 18.15 7.25
CA GLU A 31 -9.77 19.48 6.83
C GLU A 31 -9.40 20.58 7.83
N ARG A 32 -9.46 20.31 9.14
CA ARG A 32 -8.96 21.27 10.16
C ARG A 32 -7.48 21.55 10.00
N VAL A 33 -6.68 20.53 9.69
CA VAL A 33 -5.25 20.70 9.44
C VAL A 33 -5.01 21.49 8.15
N ASN A 34 -5.74 21.21 7.07
CA ASN A 34 -5.70 22.00 5.84
C ASN A 34 -5.97 23.48 6.12
N GLN A 35 -7.05 23.80 6.82
CA GLN A 35 -7.42 25.18 7.15
C GLN A 35 -6.36 25.87 8.00
N SER A 36 -5.80 25.16 8.98
CA SER A 36 -4.73 25.70 9.83
C SER A 36 -3.48 26.06 9.04
N LEU A 37 -3.04 25.19 8.12
CA LEU A 37 -1.85 25.43 7.31
C LEU A 37 -2.07 26.46 6.20
N LEU A 38 -3.24 26.45 5.54
CA LEU A 38 -3.62 27.44 4.52
C LEU A 38 -3.70 28.87 5.08
N ALA A 39 -3.99 29.03 6.37
CA ALA A 39 -4.00 30.33 7.03
C ALA A 39 -2.60 30.88 7.36
N ARG A 40 -1.52 30.11 7.13
CA ARG A 40 -0.17 30.54 7.48
C ARG A 40 0.44 31.48 6.43
N PRO A 41 1.04 32.61 6.85
CA PRO A 41 1.69 33.53 5.93
C PRO A 41 2.99 32.95 5.34
N ASP A 42 3.63 32.01 6.02
CA ASP A 42 4.87 31.35 5.61
C ASP A 42 4.65 30.01 4.89
N LEU A 43 3.40 29.66 4.55
CA LEU A 43 3.08 28.34 3.98
C LEU A 43 3.96 27.99 2.78
N ALA A 44 4.04 28.88 1.78
CA ALA A 44 4.82 28.65 0.57
C ALA A 44 6.31 28.39 0.87
N GLN A 45 6.86 28.95 1.95
CA GLN A 45 8.25 28.71 2.34
C GLN A 45 8.44 27.31 2.94
N ILE A 46 7.46 26.80 3.70
CA ILE A 46 7.58 25.49 4.36
C ILE A 46 7.18 24.32 3.46
N ILE A 47 6.33 24.52 2.46
CA ILE A 47 5.98 23.49 1.45
C ILE A 47 6.74 23.67 0.11
N GLY A 48 7.61 24.67 0.01
CA GLY A 48 8.46 24.95 -1.15
C GLY A 48 7.82 25.83 -2.23
N SER A 49 6.53 25.67 -2.52
CA SER A 49 5.77 26.51 -3.47
C SER A 49 4.26 26.43 -3.20
N THR A 50 3.49 27.43 -3.64
CA THR A 50 2.02 27.35 -3.64
C THR A 50 1.48 26.24 -4.54
N ASP A 51 2.25 25.80 -5.53
CA ASP A 51 1.86 24.68 -6.41
C ASP A 51 1.83 23.34 -5.66
N ALA A 52 2.49 23.24 -4.50
CA ALA A 52 2.52 22.05 -3.65
C ALA A 52 1.33 21.95 -2.68
N ILE A 53 0.36 22.87 -2.73
CA ILE A 53 -0.81 22.85 -1.84
C ILE A 53 -1.62 21.56 -1.98
N GLU A 54 -1.84 21.07 -3.21
CA GLU A 54 -2.59 19.83 -3.43
C GLU A 54 -1.86 18.62 -2.83
N LEU A 55 -0.54 18.54 -3.06
CA LEU A 55 0.31 17.51 -2.48
C LEU A 55 0.31 17.55 -0.94
N MET A 56 0.29 18.74 -0.33
CA MET A 56 0.12 18.90 1.11
C MET A 56 -1.23 18.35 1.60
N GLN A 57 -2.33 18.67 0.90
CA GLN A 57 -3.66 18.19 1.27
C GLN A 57 -3.76 16.66 1.14
N ASP A 58 -3.14 16.09 0.10
CA ASP A 58 -3.05 14.64 -0.07
C ASP A 58 -2.22 13.98 1.03
N ASN A 59 -1.15 14.62 1.48
CA ASN A 59 -0.42 14.18 2.67
C ASN A 59 -1.32 14.11 3.90
N HIS A 60 -2.14 15.14 4.15
CA HIS A 60 -3.04 15.13 5.29
C HIS A 60 -4.11 14.05 5.18
N ARG A 61 -4.69 13.84 3.99
CA ARG A 61 -5.62 12.73 3.73
C ARG A 61 -4.97 11.37 4.02
N ASN A 62 -3.77 11.14 3.47
CA ASN A 62 -3.01 9.91 3.65
C ASN A 62 -2.58 9.70 5.11
N HIS A 63 -2.16 10.75 5.81
CA HIS A 63 -1.84 10.72 7.23
C HIS A 63 -3.06 10.28 8.05
N ALA A 64 -4.25 10.84 7.77
CA ALA A 64 -5.48 10.45 8.46
C ALA A 64 -5.81 8.96 8.27
N LEU A 65 -5.67 8.45 7.04
CA LEU A 65 -5.89 7.04 6.73
C LEU A 65 -4.84 6.15 7.40
N PHE A 66 -3.58 6.56 7.40
CA PHE A 66 -2.51 5.80 8.05
C PHE A 66 -2.66 5.75 9.57
N LEU A 67 -2.93 6.90 10.21
CA LEU A 67 -3.12 6.96 11.65
C LEU A 67 -4.34 6.14 12.06
N THR A 68 -5.41 6.10 11.25
CA THR A 68 -6.52 5.17 11.47
C THR A 68 -6.03 3.71 11.60
N THR A 69 -5.15 3.26 10.71
CA THR A 69 -4.51 1.92 10.84
C THR A 69 -3.70 1.79 12.12
N VAL A 70 -2.83 2.75 12.40
CA VAL A 70 -1.94 2.71 13.57
C VAL A 70 -2.72 2.64 14.86
N LEU A 71 -3.77 3.45 15.00
CA LEU A 71 -4.60 3.52 16.21
C LEU A 71 -5.45 2.26 16.39
N HIS A 72 -6.04 1.71 15.31
CA HIS A 72 -6.82 0.47 15.40
C HIS A 72 -5.97 -0.76 15.75
N LEU A 73 -4.74 -0.82 15.23
CA LEU A 73 -3.88 -2.00 15.38
C LEU A 73 -2.80 -1.81 16.45
N ASN A 74 -2.72 -0.64 17.09
CA ASN A 74 -1.59 -0.25 17.93
C ASN A 74 -0.24 -0.47 17.24
N ALA A 75 -0.19 -0.20 15.94
CA ALA A 75 0.93 -0.55 15.06
C ALA A 75 2.06 0.49 15.12
N PHE A 76 2.57 0.80 16.33
CA PHE A 76 3.55 1.86 16.54
C PHE A 76 4.89 1.58 15.86
N ARG A 77 5.30 0.30 15.78
CA ARG A 77 6.49 -0.08 15.01
C ARG A 77 6.33 0.22 13.52
N LEU A 78 5.14 0.00 12.97
CA LEU A 78 4.82 0.36 11.59
C LEU A 78 4.78 1.89 11.41
N LEU A 79 4.23 2.64 12.39
CA LEU A 79 4.32 4.10 12.40
C LEU A 79 5.78 4.57 12.27
N ALA A 80 6.67 4.02 13.09
CA ALA A 80 8.08 4.36 13.08
C ALA A 80 8.80 3.97 11.77
N SER A 81 8.42 2.90 11.07
CA SER A 81 9.04 2.56 9.79
C SER A 81 8.52 3.42 8.62
N VAL A 82 7.27 3.90 8.68
CA VAL A 82 6.65 4.73 7.63
C VAL A 82 7.05 6.20 7.71
N VAL A 83 7.18 6.77 8.92
CA VAL A 83 7.46 8.22 9.11
C VAL A 83 8.72 8.70 8.35
N PRO A 84 9.87 8.00 8.37
CA PRO A 84 11.05 8.42 7.59
C PRO A 84 10.83 8.43 6.08
N TRP A 85 10.04 7.48 5.56
CA TRP A 85 9.69 7.45 4.14
C TRP A 85 8.86 8.69 3.78
N VAL A 86 7.86 9.04 4.59
CA VAL A 86 7.08 10.28 4.42
C VAL A 86 8.00 11.51 4.42
N TYR A 87 8.88 11.62 5.42
CA TYR A 87 9.80 12.76 5.53
C TYR A 87 10.66 12.93 4.29
N ARG A 88 11.24 11.82 3.81
CA ARG A 88 12.05 11.80 2.59
C ARG A 88 11.24 12.20 1.37
N THR A 89 10.07 11.59 1.15
CA THR A 89 9.25 11.82 -0.05
C THR A 89 8.85 13.28 -0.18
N TYR A 90 8.25 13.88 0.84
CA TYR A 90 7.81 15.27 0.74
C TYR A 90 8.99 16.24 0.67
N HIS A 91 10.12 15.93 1.32
CA HIS A 91 11.32 16.76 1.18
C HIS A 91 11.88 16.76 -0.26
N GLN A 92 11.82 15.61 -0.95
CA GLN A 92 12.19 15.54 -2.37
C GLN A 92 11.23 16.32 -3.28
N HIS A 93 9.99 16.54 -2.84
CA HIS A 93 9.04 17.44 -3.49
C HIS A 93 9.12 18.90 -3.01
N GLY A 94 10.20 19.28 -2.34
CA GLY A 94 10.48 20.68 -1.97
C GLY A 94 9.97 21.11 -0.60
N PHE A 95 9.36 20.21 0.19
CA PHE A 95 8.92 20.56 1.54
C PHE A 95 10.13 20.71 2.46
N SER A 96 10.12 21.75 3.30
CA SER A 96 11.09 21.90 4.38
C SER A 96 10.84 20.85 5.47
N PHE A 97 11.89 20.38 6.16
CA PHE A 97 11.69 19.56 7.36
C PHE A 97 10.88 20.30 8.45
N SER A 98 10.87 21.64 8.46
CA SER A 98 10.05 22.43 9.39
C SER A 98 8.54 22.29 9.15
N TYR A 99 8.11 21.80 7.98
CA TYR A 99 6.69 21.52 7.71
C TYR A 99 6.12 20.45 8.65
N PHE A 100 6.85 19.37 8.92
CA PHE A 100 6.33 18.24 9.69
C PHE A 100 5.91 18.61 11.12
N PRO A 101 6.71 19.31 11.95
CA PRO A 101 6.26 19.71 13.27
C PRO A 101 5.10 20.71 13.21
N VAL A 102 5.02 21.55 12.18
CA VAL A 102 3.85 22.45 11.97
C VAL A 102 2.59 21.63 11.73
N ALA A 103 2.63 20.67 10.79
CA ALA A 103 1.50 19.80 10.47
C ALA A 103 1.11 18.93 11.67
N LEU A 104 2.07 18.30 12.35
CA LEU A 104 1.82 17.43 13.51
C LEU A 104 1.19 18.20 14.69
N ASN A 105 1.59 19.43 14.95
CA ASN A 105 0.93 20.27 15.95
C ASN A 105 -0.50 20.65 15.53
N ALA A 106 -0.74 20.93 14.26
CA ALA A 106 -2.10 21.18 13.76
C ALA A 106 -2.98 19.92 13.90
N TRP A 107 -2.44 18.73 13.65
CA TRP A 107 -3.14 17.46 13.91
C TRP A 107 -3.49 17.29 15.39
N LYS A 108 -2.53 17.53 16.29
CA LYS A 108 -2.75 17.45 17.74
C LYS A 108 -3.89 18.39 18.18
N GLN A 109 -3.86 19.64 17.73
CA GLN A 109 -4.93 20.63 18.01
C GLN A 109 -6.29 20.19 17.44
N ALA A 110 -6.32 19.65 16.23
CA ALA A 110 -7.55 19.13 15.63
C ALA A 110 -8.12 17.97 16.44
N VAL A 111 -7.27 17.04 16.90
CA VAL A 111 -7.68 15.91 17.76
C VAL A 111 -8.24 16.40 19.09
N GLU A 112 -7.55 17.31 19.78
CA GLU A 112 -8.00 17.86 21.07
C GLU A 112 -9.32 18.63 20.96
N LYS A 113 -9.52 19.33 19.83
CA LYS A 113 -10.73 20.14 19.58
C LYS A 113 -11.93 19.29 19.15
N GLU A 114 -11.70 18.33 18.27
CA GLU A 114 -12.77 17.64 17.56
C GLU A 114 -13.07 16.24 18.13
N LEU A 115 -12.27 15.68 19.04
CA LEU A 115 -12.58 14.37 19.66
C LEU A 115 -13.04 14.52 21.13
N PRO A 116 -13.77 13.54 21.69
CA PRO A 116 -14.03 13.49 23.13
C PRO A 116 -12.72 13.55 23.93
N PRO A 117 -12.67 14.24 25.09
CA PRO A 117 -11.43 14.44 25.85
C PRO A 117 -10.66 13.15 26.18
N ALA A 118 -11.38 12.07 26.52
CA ALA A 118 -10.75 10.78 26.78
C ALA A 118 -10.10 10.17 25.52
N ALA A 119 -10.75 10.27 24.36
CA ALA A 119 -10.19 9.80 23.09
C ALA A 119 -8.99 10.65 22.66
N ALA A 120 -9.08 11.98 22.84
CA ALA A 120 -7.95 12.87 22.58
C ALA A 120 -6.75 12.52 23.49
N ALA A 121 -6.98 12.30 24.78
CA ALA A 121 -5.92 11.93 25.73
C ALA A 121 -5.21 10.61 25.37
N ASP A 122 -5.91 9.64 24.77
CA ASP A 122 -5.32 8.40 24.27
C ASP A 122 -4.46 8.61 23.01
N ILE A 123 -4.85 9.54 22.13
CA ILE A 123 -4.26 9.71 20.79
C ILE A 123 -3.11 10.73 20.78
N VAL A 124 -3.23 11.81 21.55
CA VAL A 124 -2.24 12.89 21.63
C VAL A 124 -0.82 12.38 21.91
N PRO A 125 -0.58 11.38 22.79
CA PRO A 125 0.75 10.80 23.00
C PRO A 125 1.42 10.23 21.74
N VAL A 126 0.64 9.78 20.75
CA VAL A 126 1.17 9.31 19.46
C VAL A 126 1.75 10.47 18.65
N TYR A 127 1.07 11.63 18.67
CA TYR A 127 1.58 12.86 18.05
C TYR A 127 2.78 13.43 18.81
N ASP A 128 2.75 13.40 20.14
CA ASP A 128 3.87 13.84 20.98
C ASP A 128 5.12 12.99 20.72
N TRP A 129 4.97 11.67 20.54
CA TRP A 129 6.07 10.80 20.14
C TRP A 129 6.65 11.19 18.77
N MET A 130 5.80 11.42 17.75
CA MET A 130 6.27 11.84 16.42
C MET A 130 7.00 13.19 16.47
N LEU A 131 6.52 14.13 17.27
CA LEU A 131 7.16 15.43 17.50
C LEU A 131 8.52 15.28 18.20
N ALA A 132 8.59 14.46 19.25
CA ALA A 132 9.83 14.20 19.99
C ALA A 132 10.90 13.50 19.13
N GLU A 133 10.48 12.66 18.19
CA GLU A 133 11.37 11.91 17.30
C GLU A 133 11.76 12.68 16.03
N HIS A 134 11.28 13.92 15.84
CA HIS A 134 11.50 14.73 14.65
C HIS A 134 12.97 14.79 14.19
N GLN A 135 13.89 15.11 15.11
CA GLN A 135 15.32 15.20 14.77
C GLN A 135 15.92 13.83 14.43
N ASN A 136 15.53 12.76 15.13
CA ASN A 136 16.01 11.42 14.85
C ASN A 136 15.55 10.93 13.47
N VAL A 137 14.36 11.34 13.03
CA VAL A 137 13.86 11.06 11.68
C VAL A 137 14.69 11.78 10.63
N ILE A 138 15.00 13.08 10.82
CA ILE A 138 15.86 13.84 9.91
C ILE A 138 17.22 13.15 9.76
N ASP A 139 17.86 12.83 10.88
CA ASP A 139 19.17 12.16 10.90
C ASP A 139 19.15 10.80 10.17
N LEU A 140 18.01 10.10 10.22
CA LEU A 140 17.82 8.83 9.53
C LEU A 140 17.62 9.04 8.02
N VAL A 141 16.80 10.01 7.61
CA VAL A 141 16.56 10.34 6.20
C VAL A 141 17.85 10.77 5.50
N SER A 142 18.69 11.57 6.16
CA SER A 142 20.00 11.97 5.62
C SER A 142 20.92 10.78 5.36
N LYS A 143 20.85 9.72 6.19
CA LYS A 143 21.64 8.49 6.01
C LYS A 143 21.09 7.61 4.88
N LEU A 144 19.77 7.42 4.84
CA LEU A 144 19.10 6.58 3.82
C LEU A 144 19.20 7.17 2.40
N SER A 145 19.31 8.49 2.28
CA SER A 145 19.45 9.15 0.97
C SER A 145 20.83 8.90 0.32
N ALA A 146 21.81 8.38 1.07
CA ALA A 146 23.13 8.03 0.55
C ALA A 146 23.20 6.60 -0.04
N GLU A 147 22.19 5.76 0.18
CA GLU A 147 22.15 4.39 -0.32
C GLU A 147 21.62 4.34 -1.76
N LYS A 148 22.37 3.73 -2.67
CA LYS A 148 21.96 3.52 -4.08
C LYS A 148 20.83 2.49 -4.16
N GLY A 149 19.88 2.73 -5.07
CA GLY A 149 18.80 1.79 -5.37
C GLY A 149 19.32 0.41 -5.81
N VAL A 150 18.47 -0.61 -5.66
CA VAL A 150 18.77 -1.98 -6.07
C VAL A 150 19.00 -2.02 -7.58
N ALA A 151 20.09 -2.66 -8.02
CA ALA A 151 20.37 -2.83 -9.44
C ALA A 151 19.27 -3.66 -10.11
N MET A 152 18.70 -3.12 -11.18
CA MET A 152 17.66 -3.78 -11.97
C MET A 152 18.29 -4.70 -13.03
N THR A 153 17.54 -5.71 -13.49
CA THR A 153 17.96 -6.51 -14.64
C THR A 153 17.89 -5.66 -15.91
N GLY A 154 18.68 -5.99 -16.95
CA GLY A 154 18.62 -5.27 -18.23
C GLY A 154 17.22 -5.29 -18.88
N ASN A 155 16.44 -6.35 -18.66
CA ASN A 155 15.05 -6.44 -19.12
C ASN A 155 14.15 -5.44 -18.37
N ALA A 156 14.28 -5.36 -17.05
CA ALA A 156 13.52 -4.42 -16.24
C ALA A 156 13.88 -2.96 -16.56
N GLU A 157 15.15 -2.66 -16.77
CA GLU A 157 15.61 -1.34 -17.19
C GLU A 157 15.06 -0.95 -18.57
N GLY A 158 15.07 -1.89 -19.51
CA GLY A 158 14.47 -1.72 -20.84
C GLY A 158 12.98 -1.41 -20.74
N PHE A 159 12.24 -2.23 -19.98
CA PHE A 159 10.80 -2.03 -19.79
C PHE A 159 10.47 -0.69 -19.11
N LEU A 160 11.19 -0.34 -18.03
CA LEU A 160 11.06 0.95 -17.36
C LEU A 160 11.29 2.12 -18.32
N LYS A 161 12.34 2.04 -19.16
CA LYS A 161 12.65 3.06 -20.15
C LYS A 161 11.51 3.22 -21.15
N SER A 162 10.90 2.12 -21.60
CA SER A 162 9.80 2.16 -22.56
C SER A 162 8.51 2.70 -21.95
N LEU A 163 8.22 2.37 -20.68
CA LEU A 163 7.12 2.97 -19.92
C LEU A 163 7.27 4.49 -19.83
N LEU A 164 8.44 4.97 -19.40
CA LEU A 164 8.69 6.41 -19.22
C LEU A 164 8.77 7.18 -20.54
N LYS A 165 9.17 6.52 -21.64
CA LYS A 165 9.14 7.10 -22.99
C LYS A 165 7.79 7.02 -23.68
N GLN A 166 6.79 6.37 -23.05
CA GLN A 166 5.45 6.20 -23.60
C GLN A 166 5.44 5.42 -24.92
N ASP A 167 6.41 4.52 -25.10
CA ASP A 167 6.53 3.71 -26.31
C ASP A 167 5.58 2.50 -26.22
N LEU A 168 4.28 2.76 -26.46
CA LEU A 168 3.25 1.73 -26.36
C LEU A 168 3.54 0.49 -27.23
N PRO A 169 3.96 0.63 -28.51
CA PRO A 169 4.33 -0.52 -29.33
C PRO A 169 5.46 -1.36 -28.70
N ASP A 170 6.51 -0.74 -28.18
CA ASP A 170 7.61 -1.47 -27.55
C ASP A 170 7.20 -2.11 -26.22
N VAL A 171 6.44 -1.39 -25.39
CA VAL A 171 5.91 -1.88 -24.11
C VAL A 171 5.01 -3.12 -24.31
N ILE A 172 4.12 -3.08 -25.31
CA ILE A 172 3.31 -4.25 -25.69
C ILE A 172 4.22 -5.36 -26.22
N GLY A 173 5.14 -5.06 -27.13
CA GLY A 173 6.05 -6.06 -27.72
C GLY A 173 6.93 -6.77 -26.69
N LEU A 174 7.36 -6.08 -25.63
CA LEU A 174 8.10 -6.67 -24.51
C LEU A 174 7.22 -7.65 -23.70
N GLY A 175 5.95 -7.33 -23.48
CA GLY A 175 4.99 -8.26 -22.89
C GLY A 175 4.72 -9.46 -23.79
N GLU A 176 4.50 -9.22 -25.08
CA GLU A 176 4.17 -10.25 -26.07
C GLU A 176 5.24 -11.34 -26.19
N LYS A 177 6.52 -10.97 -26.14
CA LYS A 177 7.64 -11.92 -26.15
C LYS A 177 7.64 -12.90 -24.97
N ASN A 178 6.90 -12.59 -23.90
CA ASN A 178 6.82 -13.37 -22.67
C ASN A 178 5.44 -14.00 -22.43
N LEU A 179 4.59 -14.07 -23.47
CA LEU A 179 3.22 -14.63 -23.39
C LEU A 179 3.15 -16.13 -23.11
N ASN A 180 4.26 -16.87 -23.25
CA ASN A 180 4.24 -18.32 -23.10
C ASN A 180 3.75 -18.70 -21.68
N PRO A 181 2.65 -19.46 -21.56
CA PRO A 181 2.11 -19.88 -20.28
C PRO A 181 3.17 -20.61 -19.44
N GLY A 182 3.09 -20.45 -18.13
CA GLY A 182 4.02 -21.07 -17.20
C GLY A 182 5.20 -20.17 -16.83
N ALA A 183 6.43 -20.69 -16.88
CA ALA A 183 7.59 -20.03 -16.29
C ALA A 183 7.90 -18.66 -16.93
N ALA A 184 7.74 -18.50 -18.24
CA ALA A 184 8.10 -17.26 -18.93
C ALA A 184 7.25 -16.06 -18.47
N LEU A 185 5.92 -16.22 -18.38
CA LEU A 185 5.01 -15.20 -17.84
C LEU A 185 5.41 -14.78 -16.41
N ARG A 186 5.64 -15.76 -15.54
CA ARG A 186 5.96 -15.51 -14.14
C ARG A 186 7.32 -14.84 -13.97
N LEU A 187 8.32 -15.25 -14.75
CA LEU A 187 9.62 -14.60 -14.83
C LEU A 187 9.48 -13.14 -15.30
N PHE A 188 8.67 -12.87 -16.31
CA PHE A 188 8.42 -11.50 -16.77
C PHE A 188 7.80 -10.62 -15.68
N TYR A 189 6.80 -11.13 -14.96
CA TYR A 189 6.23 -10.41 -13.82
C TYR A 189 7.22 -10.18 -12.70
N ARG A 190 7.97 -11.20 -12.32
CA ARG A 190 8.90 -11.18 -11.18
C ARG A 190 10.14 -10.32 -11.44
N ASP A 191 10.74 -10.44 -12.63
CA ASP A 191 12.09 -9.96 -12.94
C ASP A 191 12.11 -8.76 -13.90
N THR A 192 10.96 -8.41 -14.50
CA THR A 192 10.83 -7.28 -15.43
C THR A 192 9.79 -6.27 -14.96
N MET A 193 8.50 -6.64 -14.93
CA MET A 193 7.41 -5.70 -14.66
C MET A 193 7.41 -5.20 -13.22
N ARG A 194 7.48 -6.10 -12.22
CA ARG A 194 7.53 -5.73 -10.80
C ARG A 194 8.67 -4.77 -10.46
N PRO A 195 9.95 -5.08 -10.78
CA PRO A 195 11.05 -4.15 -10.47
C PRO A 195 10.93 -2.82 -11.22
N ALA A 196 10.46 -2.82 -12.47
CA ALA A 196 10.21 -1.57 -13.20
C ALA A 196 9.14 -0.71 -12.53
N MET A 197 8.00 -1.28 -12.15
CA MET A 197 6.93 -0.52 -11.49
C MET A 197 7.31 -0.06 -10.08
N TYR A 198 8.12 -0.83 -9.35
CA TYR A 198 8.66 -0.39 -8.06
C TYR A 198 9.59 0.80 -8.24
N GLU A 199 10.40 0.79 -9.31
CA GLU A 199 11.27 1.91 -9.64
C GLU A 199 10.48 3.14 -10.13
N VAL A 200 9.36 2.98 -10.84
CA VAL A 200 8.46 4.11 -11.15
C VAL A 200 8.00 4.79 -9.84
N GLY A 201 7.51 4.01 -8.86
CA GLY A 201 7.10 4.56 -7.56
C GLY A 201 8.26 5.19 -6.77
N SER A 202 9.47 4.60 -6.86
CA SER A 202 10.70 5.15 -6.28
C SER A 202 11.10 6.48 -6.90
N ARG A 203 11.02 6.61 -8.24
CA ARG A 203 11.30 7.86 -8.96
C ARG A 203 10.30 8.95 -8.59
N TRP A 204 9.02 8.61 -8.49
CA TRP A 204 8.00 9.54 -8.00
C TRP A 204 8.34 10.00 -6.58
N ALA A 205 8.62 9.07 -5.66
CA ALA A 205 8.97 9.40 -4.27
C ALA A 205 10.27 10.22 -4.15
N ARG A 206 11.17 10.16 -5.14
CA ARG A 206 12.39 10.97 -5.25
C ARG A 206 12.18 12.29 -5.99
N GLY A 207 10.96 12.62 -6.42
CA GLY A 207 10.68 13.82 -7.19
C GLY A 207 11.26 13.81 -8.61
N GLU A 208 11.69 12.66 -9.12
CA GLU A 208 12.32 12.52 -10.44
C GLU A 208 11.30 12.42 -11.58
N ILE A 209 10.08 12.00 -11.26
CA ILE A 209 8.94 11.99 -12.18
C ILE A 209 7.70 12.57 -11.46
N SER A 210 6.81 13.16 -12.25
CA SER A 210 5.52 13.67 -11.80
C SER A 210 4.50 12.56 -11.53
N VAL A 211 3.42 12.89 -10.84
CA VAL A 211 2.25 12.01 -10.68
C VAL A 211 1.67 11.63 -12.06
N ALA A 212 1.67 12.55 -13.02
CA ALA A 212 1.18 12.28 -14.37
C ALA A 212 2.02 11.20 -15.09
N GLU A 213 3.35 11.24 -14.95
CA GLU A 213 4.25 10.23 -15.51
C GLU A 213 4.10 8.86 -14.82
N GLU A 214 3.92 8.84 -13.49
CA GLU A 214 3.63 7.62 -12.75
C GLU A 214 2.30 6.99 -13.20
N HIS A 215 1.21 7.77 -13.21
CA HIS A 215 -0.10 7.30 -13.69
C HIS A 215 -0.03 6.76 -15.12
N LEU A 216 0.71 7.43 -16.00
CA LEU A 216 0.87 6.99 -17.38
C LEU A 216 1.64 5.66 -17.47
N ALA A 217 2.73 5.52 -16.71
CA ALA A 217 3.48 4.26 -16.64
C ALA A 217 2.59 3.12 -16.11
N THR A 218 1.81 3.38 -15.06
CA THR A 218 0.86 2.41 -14.49
C THR A 218 -0.23 2.02 -15.51
N ALA A 219 -0.79 2.97 -16.26
CA ALA A 219 -1.79 2.70 -17.30
C ALA A 219 -1.23 1.86 -18.46
N LEU A 220 0.02 2.12 -18.88
CA LEU A 220 0.71 1.33 -19.88
C LEU A 220 0.97 -0.10 -19.38
N ALA A 221 1.43 -0.27 -18.14
CA ALA A 221 1.64 -1.58 -17.55
C ALA A 221 0.33 -2.38 -17.42
N GLN A 222 -0.77 -1.73 -17.01
CA GLN A 222 -2.09 -2.34 -16.98
C GLN A 222 -2.54 -2.79 -18.39
N THR A 223 -2.24 -1.99 -19.43
CA THR A 223 -2.52 -2.34 -20.83
C THR A 223 -1.75 -3.58 -21.27
N VAL A 224 -0.48 -3.71 -20.88
CA VAL A 224 0.31 -4.93 -21.14
C VAL A 224 -0.32 -6.14 -20.48
N VAL A 225 -0.65 -6.07 -19.18
CA VAL A 225 -1.28 -7.19 -18.47
C VAL A 225 -2.62 -7.57 -19.14
N ALA A 226 -3.43 -6.58 -19.52
CA ALA A 226 -4.70 -6.81 -20.21
C ALA A 226 -4.52 -7.52 -21.56
N ASN A 227 -3.55 -7.06 -22.36
CA ASN A 227 -3.25 -7.66 -23.67
C ASN A 227 -2.75 -9.10 -23.51
N MET A 228 -1.90 -9.34 -22.51
CA MET A 228 -1.39 -10.68 -22.21
C MET A 228 -2.51 -11.62 -21.76
N GLN A 229 -3.36 -11.18 -20.83
CA GLN A 229 -4.53 -11.95 -20.38
C GLN A 229 -5.46 -12.33 -21.54
N ALA A 230 -5.76 -11.40 -22.44
CA ALA A 230 -6.67 -11.64 -23.58
C ALA A 230 -6.14 -12.68 -24.59
N ARG A 231 -4.83 -12.94 -24.58
CA ARG A 231 -4.16 -13.89 -25.48
C ARG A 231 -3.81 -15.22 -24.81
N SER A 232 -3.89 -15.29 -23.49
CA SER A 232 -3.69 -16.54 -22.76
C SER A 232 -4.80 -17.54 -23.08
N ALA A 233 -4.45 -18.82 -23.05
CA ALA A 233 -5.45 -19.88 -23.12
C ALA A 233 -6.43 -19.75 -21.95
N ALA A 234 -7.71 -19.97 -22.22
CA ALA A 234 -8.72 -19.98 -21.15
C ALA A 234 -8.38 -21.06 -20.12
N SER A 235 -8.44 -20.70 -18.84
CA SER A 235 -8.33 -21.64 -17.75
C SER A 235 -9.44 -22.69 -17.85
N SER A 236 -9.09 -23.97 -17.64
CA SER A 236 -10.08 -25.03 -17.52
C SER A 236 -10.65 -25.13 -16.09
N GLY A 237 -10.06 -24.39 -15.15
CA GLY A 237 -10.53 -24.29 -13.76
C GLY A 237 -10.36 -25.56 -12.95
N LYS A 238 -9.53 -26.51 -13.40
CA LYS A 238 -9.38 -27.83 -12.74
C LYS A 238 -8.88 -27.74 -11.31
N ARG A 239 -8.15 -26.66 -10.96
CA ARG A 239 -7.67 -26.47 -9.58
C ARG A 239 -8.76 -25.95 -8.64
N GLY A 240 -9.91 -25.53 -9.16
CA GLY A 240 -10.98 -24.89 -8.43
C GLY A 240 -10.92 -23.37 -8.54
N ARG A 241 -11.72 -22.71 -7.70
CA ARG A 241 -11.99 -21.28 -7.80
C ARG A 241 -11.19 -20.45 -6.80
N ALA A 242 -10.75 -19.28 -7.22
CA ALA A 242 -10.11 -18.26 -6.38
C ALA A 242 -10.78 -16.89 -6.57
N ILE A 243 -10.80 -16.07 -5.52
CA ILE A 243 -11.10 -14.64 -5.63
C ILE A 243 -9.79 -13.87 -5.46
N ILE A 244 -9.50 -12.90 -6.33
CA ILE A 244 -8.33 -12.03 -6.20
C ILE A 244 -8.79 -10.56 -6.23
N THR A 245 -8.33 -9.76 -5.27
CA THR A 245 -8.76 -8.35 -5.12
C THR A 245 -7.69 -7.49 -4.45
N ALA A 246 -7.72 -6.17 -4.67
CA ALA A 246 -7.03 -5.25 -3.78
C ALA A 246 -7.82 -5.06 -2.48
N ALA A 247 -7.16 -4.68 -1.40
CA ALA A 247 -7.82 -4.44 -0.11
C ALA A 247 -8.92 -3.34 -0.20
N THR A 248 -9.81 -3.30 0.79
CA THR A 248 -10.77 -2.20 0.91
C THR A 248 -10.04 -0.85 0.98
N ASN A 249 -10.53 0.14 0.23
CA ASN A 249 -9.93 1.47 0.04
C ASN A 249 -8.58 1.49 -0.70
N GLU A 250 -8.01 0.35 -1.08
CA GLU A 250 -6.76 0.27 -1.86
C GLU A 250 -7.05 0.46 -3.35
N GLN A 251 -6.48 1.51 -3.95
CA GLN A 251 -6.64 1.81 -5.37
C GLN A 251 -5.62 1.09 -6.26
N HIS A 252 -4.51 0.63 -5.67
CA HIS A 252 -3.42 0.01 -6.43
C HIS A 252 -3.73 -1.47 -6.74
N ASP A 253 -4.20 -1.73 -7.96
CA ASP A 253 -4.71 -3.05 -8.36
C ASP A 253 -3.79 -3.84 -9.32
N LEU A 254 -2.76 -3.20 -9.90
CA LEU A 254 -1.88 -3.82 -10.88
C LEU A 254 -1.27 -5.14 -10.39
N GLY A 255 -0.79 -5.17 -9.14
CA GLY A 255 -0.26 -6.39 -8.51
C GLY A 255 -1.32 -7.49 -8.38
N ALA A 256 -2.55 -7.13 -7.97
CA ALA A 256 -3.66 -8.07 -7.89
C ALA A 256 -4.01 -8.64 -9.27
N ARG A 257 -3.98 -7.81 -10.31
CA ARG A 257 -4.23 -8.22 -11.69
C ARG A 257 -3.15 -9.16 -12.24
N MET A 258 -1.88 -8.87 -11.97
CA MET A 258 -0.75 -9.75 -12.33
C MET A 258 -0.88 -11.13 -11.66
N VAL A 259 -1.25 -11.14 -10.37
CA VAL A 259 -1.48 -12.37 -9.59
C VAL A 259 -2.69 -13.13 -10.14
N ALA A 260 -3.80 -12.47 -10.43
CA ALA A 260 -4.98 -13.09 -11.04
C ALA A 260 -4.62 -13.78 -12.35
N HIS A 261 -3.90 -13.09 -13.25
CA HIS A 261 -3.46 -13.68 -14.51
C HIS A 261 -2.57 -14.91 -14.31
N ALA A 262 -1.62 -14.83 -13.38
CA ALA A 262 -0.74 -15.97 -13.10
C ALA A 262 -1.52 -17.19 -12.58
N PHE A 263 -2.51 -17.00 -11.71
CA PHE A 263 -3.40 -18.07 -11.25
C PHE A 263 -4.27 -18.64 -12.37
N GLU A 264 -4.79 -17.80 -13.28
CA GLU A 264 -5.50 -18.27 -14.48
C GLU A 264 -4.61 -19.18 -15.33
N THR A 265 -3.34 -18.80 -15.56
CA THR A 265 -2.38 -19.64 -16.30
C THR A 265 -1.92 -20.89 -15.54
N ASP A 266 -2.14 -20.94 -14.22
CA ASP A 266 -1.94 -22.13 -13.39
C ASP A 266 -3.22 -22.99 -13.29
N ASP A 267 -4.23 -22.73 -14.12
CA ASP A 267 -5.47 -23.51 -14.28
C ASP A 267 -6.49 -23.37 -13.12
N TRP A 268 -6.46 -22.22 -12.43
CA TRP A 268 -7.50 -21.78 -11.50
C TRP A 268 -8.63 -21.03 -12.22
N GLU A 269 -9.86 -21.19 -11.74
CA GLU A 269 -10.97 -20.28 -12.11
C GLU A 269 -10.89 -19.03 -11.23
N VAL A 270 -10.41 -17.91 -11.77
CA VAL A 270 -10.17 -16.69 -10.99
C VAL A 270 -11.31 -15.69 -11.18
N ILE A 271 -11.85 -15.19 -10.07
CA ILE A 271 -12.73 -14.04 -10.01
C ILE A 271 -11.92 -12.83 -9.56
N TYR A 272 -11.51 -11.99 -10.50
CA TYR A 272 -10.81 -10.75 -10.23
C TYR A 272 -11.82 -9.63 -9.92
N LEU A 273 -11.74 -9.04 -8.72
CA LEU A 273 -12.68 -8.00 -8.26
C LEU A 273 -12.13 -6.57 -8.36
N GLY A 274 -10.88 -6.39 -8.77
CA GLY A 274 -10.28 -5.07 -8.93
C GLY A 274 -9.90 -4.37 -7.62
N ALA A 275 -9.81 -3.04 -7.71
CA ALA A 275 -9.48 -2.12 -6.63
C ALA A 275 -10.64 -1.93 -5.62
N ASN A 276 -10.30 -1.43 -4.43
CA ASN A 276 -11.23 -0.89 -3.45
C ASN A 276 -12.49 -1.75 -3.24
N MET A 277 -12.29 -3.01 -2.83
CA MET A 277 -13.41 -3.92 -2.63
C MET A 277 -13.98 -3.80 -1.21
N PRO A 278 -15.23 -3.32 -1.02
CA PRO A 278 -15.94 -3.40 0.25
C PRO A 278 -15.97 -4.80 0.87
N LEU A 279 -15.78 -4.87 2.19
CA LEU A 279 -15.87 -6.09 2.97
C LEU A 279 -17.22 -6.81 2.80
N SER A 280 -18.34 -6.07 2.80
CA SER A 280 -19.67 -6.64 2.65
C SER A 280 -19.83 -7.39 1.33
N ASP A 281 -19.39 -6.79 0.23
CA ASP A 281 -19.52 -7.37 -1.11
C ASP A 281 -18.53 -8.51 -1.32
N LEU A 282 -17.32 -8.41 -0.75
CA LEU A 282 -16.35 -9.51 -0.74
C LEU A 282 -16.92 -10.74 -0.03
N THR A 283 -17.50 -10.56 1.16
CA THR A 283 -18.10 -11.69 1.91
C THR A 283 -19.31 -12.27 1.19
N HIS A 284 -20.14 -11.43 0.55
CA HIS A 284 -21.26 -11.90 -0.27
C HIS A 284 -20.76 -12.75 -1.45
N MET A 285 -19.79 -12.24 -2.21
CA MET A 285 -19.19 -12.95 -3.33
C MET A 285 -18.57 -14.29 -2.88
N ALA A 286 -17.84 -14.28 -1.76
CA ALA A 286 -17.23 -15.47 -1.19
C ALA A 286 -18.27 -16.54 -0.83
N ARG A 287 -19.38 -16.18 -0.18
CA ARG A 287 -20.48 -17.15 0.11
C ARG A 287 -21.12 -17.69 -1.16
N ARG A 288 -21.35 -16.83 -2.16
CA ARG A 288 -22.00 -17.24 -3.42
C ARG A 288 -21.13 -18.21 -4.23
N THR A 289 -19.82 -18.01 -4.21
CA THR A 289 -18.90 -18.68 -5.13
C THR A 289 -18.06 -19.77 -4.47
N MET A 290 -17.98 -19.78 -3.13
CA MET A 290 -17.25 -20.74 -2.32
C MET A 290 -15.84 -21.04 -2.87
N PRO A 291 -14.99 -20.02 -3.05
CA PRO A 291 -13.65 -20.22 -3.57
C PRO A 291 -12.81 -21.01 -2.56
N ARG A 292 -11.74 -21.65 -3.05
CA ARG A 292 -10.74 -22.31 -2.20
C ARG A 292 -9.96 -21.28 -1.37
N PHE A 293 -9.72 -20.11 -1.95
CA PHE A 293 -9.07 -19.00 -1.27
C PHE A 293 -9.46 -17.63 -1.81
N VAL A 294 -9.22 -16.60 -1.00
CA VAL A 294 -9.23 -15.19 -1.36
C VAL A 294 -7.81 -14.65 -1.28
N GLY A 295 -7.29 -14.13 -2.38
CA GLY A 295 -6.03 -13.39 -2.44
C GLY A 295 -6.26 -11.88 -2.33
N ILE A 296 -5.58 -11.24 -1.39
CA ILE A 296 -5.68 -9.80 -1.11
C ILE A 296 -4.33 -9.15 -1.40
N SER A 297 -4.30 -8.20 -2.33
CA SER A 297 -3.15 -7.34 -2.60
C SER A 297 -3.23 -6.06 -1.78
N LEU A 298 -2.13 -5.66 -1.16
CA LEU A 298 -2.00 -4.40 -0.42
C LEU A 298 -0.69 -3.70 -0.79
N ALA A 299 -0.79 -2.45 -1.26
CA ALA A 299 0.37 -1.64 -1.64
C ALA A 299 0.72 -0.62 -0.54
N MET A 300 -0.30 0.03 0.02
CA MET A 300 -0.13 1.08 1.02
C MET A 300 -0.41 0.59 2.45
N PRO A 301 0.35 1.05 3.47
CA PRO A 301 0.12 0.63 4.85
C PRO A 301 -1.20 1.17 5.43
N TYR A 302 -1.88 2.09 4.74
CA TYR A 302 -3.08 2.79 5.21
C TYR A 302 -4.31 1.89 5.37
N HIS A 303 -4.33 0.74 4.70
CA HIS A 303 -5.50 -0.14 4.64
C HIS A 303 -5.30 -1.47 5.37
N LEU A 304 -4.20 -1.60 6.13
CA LEU A 304 -3.86 -2.84 6.83
C LEU A 304 -4.92 -3.25 7.86
N HIS A 305 -5.54 -2.28 8.55
CA HIS A 305 -6.64 -2.54 9.47
C HIS A 305 -7.90 -3.08 8.77
N HIS A 306 -8.14 -2.72 7.50
CA HIS A 306 -9.21 -3.34 6.70
C HIS A 306 -8.88 -4.78 6.36
N VAL A 307 -7.64 -5.10 6.01
CA VAL A 307 -7.20 -6.49 5.79
C VAL A 307 -7.38 -7.33 7.06
N LYS A 308 -7.00 -6.79 8.23
CA LYS A 308 -7.26 -7.44 9.53
C LYS A 308 -8.75 -7.72 9.73
N ARG A 309 -9.61 -6.75 9.45
CA ARG A 309 -11.08 -6.93 9.53
C ARG A 309 -11.60 -7.99 8.57
N ILE A 310 -11.07 -8.08 7.35
CA ILE A 310 -11.42 -9.15 6.40
C ILE A 310 -11.05 -10.52 6.98
N ILE A 311 -9.82 -10.66 7.48
CA ILE A 311 -9.34 -11.90 8.10
C ILE A 311 -10.22 -12.31 9.28
N ASP A 312 -10.52 -11.38 10.19
CA ASP A 312 -11.34 -11.66 11.38
C ASP A 312 -12.77 -12.03 10.99
N THR A 313 -13.34 -11.36 9.99
CA THR A 313 -14.70 -11.64 9.50
C THR A 313 -14.79 -13.05 8.91
N PHE A 314 -13.82 -13.45 8.07
CA PHE A 314 -13.81 -14.80 7.51
C PHE A 314 -13.57 -15.85 8.59
N LYS A 315 -12.67 -15.61 9.55
CA LYS A 315 -12.38 -16.56 10.64
C LYS A 315 -13.56 -16.77 11.59
N SER A 316 -14.38 -15.73 11.82
CA SER A 316 -15.50 -15.77 12.77
C SER A 316 -16.81 -16.24 12.16
N ASP A 317 -16.91 -16.32 10.84
CA ASP A 317 -18.09 -16.78 10.12
C ASP A 317 -17.98 -18.27 9.76
N GLY A 318 -18.98 -19.06 10.14
CA GLY A 318 -18.94 -20.53 9.98
C GLY A 318 -18.86 -21.02 8.53
N GLU A 319 -19.41 -20.28 7.57
CA GLU A 319 -19.33 -20.62 6.14
C GLU A 319 -18.01 -20.14 5.53
N LEU A 320 -17.52 -18.97 5.94
CA LEU A 320 -16.32 -18.38 5.36
C LEU A 320 -15.02 -18.93 5.97
N ALA A 321 -15.06 -19.47 7.20
CA ALA A 321 -13.86 -19.92 7.92
C ALA A 321 -13.07 -21.04 7.21
N GLN A 322 -13.72 -21.77 6.29
CA GLN A 322 -13.07 -22.78 5.46
C GLN A 322 -12.28 -22.20 4.28
N ILE A 323 -12.57 -20.96 3.86
CA ILE A 323 -11.91 -20.28 2.75
C ILE A 323 -10.56 -19.73 3.24
N LYS A 324 -9.47 -20.09 2.57
CA LYS A 324 -8.14 -19.58 2.93
C LYS A 324 -8.02 -18.11 2.53
N ILE A 325 -7.32 -17.31 3.35
CA ILE A 325 -6.96 -15.94 2.99
C ILE A 325 -5.46 -15.88 2.79
N LEU A 326 -5.06 -15.47 1.58
CA LEU A 326 -3.70 -15.18 1.20
C LEU A 326 -3.53 -13.68 1.06
N VAL A 327 -2.49 -13.11 1.64
CA VAL A 327 -2.23 -11.66 1.61
C VAL A 327 -0.83 -11.42 1.04
N GLY A 328 -0.69 -10.46 0.14
CA GLY A 328 0.60 -10.07 -0.40
C GLY A 328 0.60 -8.61 -0.85
N GLY A 329 1.67 -8.20 -1.49
CA GLY A 329 1.80 -6.87 -2.07
C GLY A 329 3.01 -6.08 -1.55
N LEU A 330 3.23 -4.92 -2.15
CA LEU A 330 4.43 -4.10 -1.97
C LEU A 330 4.65 -3.69 -0.50
N VAL A 331 3.57 -3.52 0.27
CA VAL A 331 3.63 -3.03 1.65
C VAL A 331 4.56 -3.87 2.53
N PHE A 332 4.60 -5.20 2.35
CA PHE A 332 5.40 -6.10 3.18
C PHE A 332 6.89 -6.06 2.84
N ALA A 333 7.23 -5.67 1.60
CA ALA A 333 8.63 -5.48 1.19
C ALA A 333 9.17 -4.12 1.66
N VAL A 334 8.35 -3.07 1.59
CA VAL A 334 8.75 -1.71 1.97
C VAL A 334 8.68 -1.50 3.48
N PHE A 335 7.68 -2.08 4.14
CA PHE A 335 7.43 -1.96 5.57
C PHE A 335 7.23 -3.35 6.21
N PRO A 336 8.32 -4.10 6.48
CA PRO A 336 8.23 -5.45 7.06
C PRO A 336 7.41 -5.53 8.35
N GLU A 337 7.33 -4.44 9.13
CA GLU A 337 6.51 -4.34 10.34
C GLU A 337 5.01 -4.55 10.08
N ALA A 338 4.55 -4.34 8.84
CA ALA A 338 3.16 -4.58 8.45
C ALA A 338 2.75 -6.05 8.66
N ALA A 339 3.68 -7.00 8.49
CA ALA A 339 3.38 -8.41 8.70
C ALA A 339 2.96 -8.73 10.14
N ALA A 340 3.62 -8.11 11.12
CA ALA A 340 3.30 -8.29 12.54
C ALA A 340 1.90 -7.79 12.93
N CYS A 341 1.30 -6.92 12.12
CA CYS A 341 -0.04 -6.37 12.35
C CYS A 341 -1.16 -7.32 11.91
N LEU A 342 -0.83 -8.42 11.19
CA LEU A 342 -1.78 -9.41 10.69
C LEU A 342 -1.47 -10.81 11.27
N PRO A 343 -1.59 -11.00 12.60
CA PRO A 343 -1.23 -12.27 13.22
C PRO A 343 -2.08 -13.43 12.68
N GLY A 344 -1.39 -14.49 12.24
CA GLY A 344 -2.01 -15.68 11.67
C GLY A 344 -2.65 -15.47 10.29
N ALA A 345 -2.22 -14.45 9.54
CA ALA A 345 -2.46 -14.34 8.11
C ALA A 345 -1.43 -15.15 7.32
N LEU A 346 -1.81 -15.72 6.18
CA LEU A 346 -0.86 -16.28 5.23
C LEU A 346 -0.33 -15.13 4.37
N ILE A 347 0.85 -14.63 4.72
CA ILE A 347 1.50 -13.54 3.99
C ILE A 347 2.52 -14.13 3.04
N VAL A 348 2.45 -13.75 1.77
CA VAL A 348 3.40 -14.17 0.73
C VAL A 348 4.23 -13.00 0.23
N SER A 349 5.50 -13.29 -0.04
CA SER A 349 6.51 -12.34 -0.47
C SER A 349 6.62 -12.23 -1.99
N ASP A 350 6.23 -13.28 -2.72
CA ASP A 350 6.21 -13.28 -4.17
C ASP A 350 5.13 -14.19 -4.79
N LEU A 351 5.08 -14.15 -6.12
CA LEU A 351 4.09 -14.86 -6.94
C LEU A 351 4.30 -16.38 -6.94
N GLU A 352 5.54 -16.88 -6.89
CA GLU A 352 5.80 -18.32 -6.91
C GLU A 352 5.38 -18.94 -5.58
N GLU A 353 5.71 -18.29 -4.47
CA GLU A 353 5.25 -18.68 -3.12
C GLU A 353 3.72 -18.75 -3.05
N ALA A 354 3.04 -17.75 -3.63
CA ALA A 354 1.58 -17.71 -3.71
C ALA A 354 0.99 -18.92 -4.46
N LEU A 355 1.57 -19.26 -5.62
CA LEU A 355 1.12 -20.38 -6.44
C LEU A 355 1.38 -21.72 -5.76
N ASP A 356 2.57 -21.91 -5.18
CA ASP A 356 2.94 -23.16 -4.53
C ASP A 356 2.06 -23.45 -3.31
N LEU A 357 1.77 -22.43 -2.49
CA LEU A 357 0.83 -22.57 -1.38
C LEU A 357 -0.59 -22.91 -1.87
N ALA A 358 -1.07 -22.19 -2.88
CA ALA A 358 -2.43 -22.37 -3.38
C ALA A 358 -2.64 -23.74 -4.02
N ARG A 359 -1.64 -24.29 -4.73
CA ARG A 359 -1.68 -25.65 -5.30
C ARG A 359 -1.96 -26.71 -4.24
N GLY A 360 -1.56 -26.50 -2.99
CA GLY A 360 -1.92 -27.37 -1.86
C GLY A 360 -3.41 -27.33 -1.48
N TRP A 361 -4.19 -26.41 -2.05
CA TRP A 361 -5.63 -26.24 -1.80
C TRP A 361 -6.49 -26.65 -2.99
N SER A 362 -5.91 -27.18 -4.08
CA SER A 362 -6.64 -27.52 -5.29
C SER A 362 -7.71 -28.60 -5.08
N VAL A 363 -8.68 -28.65 -5.99
CA VAL A 363 -9.68 -29.72 -6.04
C VAL A 363 -9.08 -30.90 -6.82
N GLY A 364 -8.39 -31.80 -6.11
CA GLY A 364 -7.74 -32.97 -6.70
C GLY A 364 -6.45 -33.31 -6.00
#